data_AF-A0ABD7KYT5-F1
#
_entry.id   AF-A0ABD7KYT5-F1
#
_cell.length_a   1.000
_cell.length_b   1.000
_cell.length_c   1.000
_cell.angle_alpha   90.00
_cell.angle_beta   90.00
_cell.angle_gamma   90.00
#
_symmetry.space_group_name_H-M   'P 1'
#
loop_
_entity.id
_entity.type
_entity.pdbx_description
1 polymer ?
#
loop_
_entity_poly.entity_id
_entity_poly.type
_entity_poly.pdbx_seq_one_letter_code
_entity_poly.pdbx_strand_id
1 'polypeptide(L)'
;MYSACFDLADYAEENKWGKTTLRTRGSDIDTAPLIDLGMVCYELNQFEEAYKYFNDAYNYSKERAFQDRPKKYLEFYLRKRDKFVTL
;
A
#
# COMPACT_ATOMS: atom_id res chain seq x y z
N MET A 1 -5.09 20.99 2.52
CA MET A 1 -5.30 19.96 1.48
C MET A 1 -4.62 18.68 1.94
N TYR A 2 -5.27 17.88 2.78
CA TYR A 2 -4.74 16.59 3.29
C TYR A 2 -5.83 15.50 3.35
N SER A 3 -7.06 15.83 2.96
CA SER A 3 -8.28 15.08 3.32
C SER A 3 -8.51 13.83 2.48
N ALA A 4 -8.22 13.87 1.18
CA ALA A 4 -8.57 12.78 0.27
C ALA A 4 -7.85 11.46 0.58
N CYS A 5 -6.63 11.50 1.11
CA CYS A 5 -5.92 10.29 1.52
C CYS A 5 -6.37 9.76 2.87
N PHE A 6 -6.84 10.61 3.79
CA PHE A 6 -7.45 10.14 5.04
C PHE A 6 -8.77 9.42 4.77
N ASP A 7 -9.62 9.98 3.90
CA ASP A 7 -10.89 9.36 3.53
C ASP A 7 -10.68 7.99 2.85
N LEU A 8 -9.64 7.88 2.02
CA LEU A 8 -9.23 6.63 1.38
C LEU A 8 -8.52 5.67 2.34
N ALA A 9 -7.82 6.18 3.35
CA ALA A 9 -7.20 5.39 4.40
C ALA A 9 -8.24 4.73 5.29
N ASP A 10 -9.27 5.46 5.69
CA ASP A 10 -10.42 4.94 6.44
C ASP A 10 -11.14 3.86 5.62
N TYR A 11 -11.29 4.05 4.31
CA TYR A 11 -11.86 3.01 3.42
C TYR A 11 -10.99 1.73 3.36
N ALA A 12 -9.67 1.87 3.41
CA ALA A 12 -8.74 0.73 3.44
C ALA A 12 -8.78 0.02 4.80
N GLU A 13 -8.84 0.77 5.89
CA GLU A 13 -8.94 0.23 7.24
C GLU A 13 -10.28 -0.48 7.42
N GLU A 14 -11.37 0.12 6.98
CA GLU A 14 -12.71 -0.47 7.02
C GLU A 14 -12.77 -1.76 6.19
N ASN A 15 -12.14 -1.79 5.00
CA ASN A 15 -12.00 -3.03 4.22
C ASN A 15 -11.16 -4.10 4.94
N LYS A 16 -10.13 -3.72 5.70
CA LYS A 16 -9.29 -4.66 6.46
C LYS A 16 -10.07 -5.29 7.63
N TRP A 17 -10.89 -4.50 8.32
CA TRP A 17 -11.77 -4.98 9.39
C TRP A 17 -12.98 -5.76 8.84
N GLY A 18 -13.61 -5.32 7.75
CA GLY A 18 -14.66 -6.05 7.04
C GLY A 18 -14.20 -7.42 6.52
N LYS A 19 -12.97 -7.52 6.02
CA LYS A 19 -12.32 -8.79 5.62
C LYS A 19 -11.98 -9.70 6.80
N THR A 20 -11.77 -9.18 8.00
CA THR A 20 -11.54 -9.97 9.22
C THR A 20 -12.83 -10.68 9.67
N THR A 21 -13.98 -10.02 9.49
CA THR A 21 -15.31 -10.62 9.76
C THR A 21 -15.71 -11.66 8.70
N LEU A 22 -15.23 -11.52 7.46
CA LEU A 22 -15.51 -12.41 6.32
C LEU A 22 -14.47 -13.54 6.13
N ARG A 23 -13.67 -13.85 7.16
CA ARG A 23 -12.66 -14.93 7.13
C ARG A 23 -13.25 -16.35 7.20
N THR A 24 -14.47 -16.55 6.71
CA THR A 24 -15.17 -17.84 6.69
C THR A 24 -15.39 -18.40 5.28
N ARG A 25 -15.14 -17.66 4.19
CA ARG A 25 -15.25 -18.21 2.83
C ARG A 25 -14.26 -17.59 1.86
N GLY A 26 -13.22 -18.36 1.53
CA GLY A 26 -12.67 -18.52 0.19
C GLY A 26 -12.03 -17.31 -0.52
N SER A 27 -10.72 -17.41 -0.69
CA SER A 27 -9.91 -16.95 -1.82
C SER A 27 -9.57 -15.45 -1.97
N ASP A 28 -8.29 -15.24 -2.25
CA ASP A 28 -7.62 -14.06 -2.80
C ASP A 28 -7.73 -12.75 -2.02
N ILE A 29 -6.73 -12.51 -1.17
CA ILE A 29 -6.47 -11.17 -0.62
C ILE A 29 -6.02 -10.30 -1.79
N ASP A 30 -7.00 -9.64 -2.40
CA ASP A 30 -6.76 -8.64 -3.42
C ASP A 30 -5.98 -7.50 -2.78
N THR A 31 -4.68 -7.46 -3.05
CA THR A 31 -3.75 -6.43 -2.55
C THR A 31 -3.64 -5.24 -3.49
N ALA A 32 -4.32 -5.32 -4.64
CA ALA A 32 -4.49 -4.22 -5.59
C ALA A 32 -4.92 -2.89 -4.92
N PRO A 33 -5.86 -2.87 -3.95
CA PRO A 33 -6.28 -1.61 -3.31
C PRO A 33 -5.15 -0.91 -2.55
N LEU A 34 -4.23 -1.67 -1.93
CA LEU A 34 -3.16 -1.08 -1.13
C LEU A 34 -2.10 -0.41 -2.01
N ILE A 35 -1.79 -0.99 -3.17
CA ILE A 35 -0.82 -0.38 -4.07
C ILE A 35 -1.36 0.89 -4.72
N ASP A 36 -2.64 0.91 -5.06
CA ASP A 36 -3.26 2.08 -5.68
C ASP A 36 -3.28 3.26 -4.70
N LEU A 37 -3.53 3.01 -3.41
CA LEU A 37 -3.41 4.01 -2.36
C LEU A 37 -1.98 4.53 -2.18
N GLY A 38 -0.99 3.63 -2.18
CA GLY A 38 0.41 4.01 -2.14
C GLY A 38 0.81 4.92 -3.31
N MET A 39 0.30 4.65 -4.51
CA MET A 39 0.52 5.48 -5.69
C MET A 39 -0.13 6.86 -5.54
N VAL A 40 -1.39 6.95 -5.09
CA VAL A 40 -2.07 8.22 -4.87
C VAL A 40 -1.32 9.08 -3.84
N CYS A 41 -0.93 8.50 -2.70
CA CYS A 41 -0.13 9.21 -1.70
C CYS A 41 1.22 9.67 -2.27
N TYR A 42 1.87 8.87 -3.11
CA TYR A 42 3.12 9.24 -3.76
C TYR A 42 2.94 10.44 -4.71
N GLU A 43 1.91 10.42 -5.57
CA GLU A 43 1.62 11.55 -6.48
C GLU A 43 1.25 12.83 -5.73
N LEU A 44 0.69 12.71 -4.52
CA LEU A 44 0.36 13.83 -3.63
C LEU A 44 1.53 14.25 -2.73
N ASN A 45 2.75 13.73 -2.95
CA ASN A 45 3.94 13.98 -2.14
C ASN A 45 3.84 13.55 -0.66
N GLN A 46 2.86 12.72 -0.31
CA GLN A 46 2.68 12.13 1.02
C GLN A 46 3.53 10.86 1.16
N PHE A 47 4.84 11.06 1.22
CA PHE A 47 5.81 9.97 1.10
C PHE A 47 5.84 9.00 2.29
N GLU A 48 5.42 9.41 3.48
CA GLU A 48 5.33 8.51 4.64
C GLU A 48 4.18 7.53 4.51
N GLU A 49 2.99 8.04 4.17
CA GLU A 49 1.80 7.25 3.91
C GLU A 49 2.00 6.33 2.70
N ALA A 50 2.57 6.85 1.60
CA ALA A 50 2.91 6.05 0.43
C ALA A 50 3.80 4.86 0.81
N TYR A 51 4.80 5.08 1.66
CA TYR A 51 5.68 4.01 2.12
C TYR A 51 4.95 2.96 2.96
N LYS A 52 4.05 3.36 3.86
CA LYS A 52 3.25 2.43 4.67
C LYS A 52 2.41 1.50 3.77
N TYR A 53 1.71 2.08 2.79
CA TYR A 53 0.90 1.30 1.84
C TYR A 53 1.74 0.38 0.95
N PHE A 54 2.87 0.87 0.42
CA PHE A 54 3.80 0.04 -0.34
C PHE A 54 4.40 -1.09 0.48
N ASN A 55 4.70 -0.85 1.76
CA ASN A 55 5.21 -1.87 2.67
C ASN A 55 4.17 -2.97 2.94
N ASP A 56 2.92 -2.59 3.20
CA ASP A 56 1.83 -3.54 3.41
C ASP A 56 1.59 -4.37 2.15
N ALA A 57 1.48 -3.74 0.97
CA ALA A 57 1.35 -4.45 -0.30
C ALA A 57 2.53 -5.41 -0.57
N TYR A 58 3.76 -4.95 -0.33
CA TYR A 58 4.96 -5.77 -0.47
C TYR A 58 4.99 -6.94 0.53
N ASN A 59 4.44 -6.80 1.73
CA ASN A 59 4.40 -7.91 2.68
C ASN A 59 3.48 -9.05 2.22
N TYR A 60 2.41 -8.76 1.49
CA TYR A 60 1.48 -9.77 0.97
C TYR A 60 1.95 -10.42 -0.33
N SER A 61 2.40 -9.63 -1.31
CA SER A 61 2.71 -10.13 -2.67
C SER A 61 4.13 -9.80 -3.16
N LYS A 62 4.98 -9.25 -2.29
CA LYS A 62 6.38 -8.90 -2.59
C LYS A 62 6.46 -8.01 -3.83
N GLU A 63 7.44 -8.25 -4.70
CA GLU A 63 7.62 -7.49 -5.93
C GLU A 63 6.48 -7.68 -6.93
N ARG A 64 5.72 -8.79 -6.87
CA ARG A 64 4.58 -9.02 -7.76
C ARG A 64 3.49 -7.96 -7.60
N ALA A 65 3.39 -7.36 -6.43
CA ALA A 65 2.51 -6.22 -6.19
C ALA A 65 2.75 -5.11 -7.24
N PHE A 66 4.01 -4.87 -7.60
CA PHE A 66 4.43 -3.76 -8.46
C PHE A 66 4.55 -4.15 -9.94
N GLN A 67 4.27 -5.39 -10.33
CA GLN A 67 4.60 -5.93 -11.66
C GLN A 67 3.93 -5.15 -12.80
N ASP A 68 2.67 -4.75 -12.62
CA ASP A 68 1.90 -3.96 -13.60
C ASP A 68 1.86 -2.47 -13.26
N ARG A 69 2.78 -2.00 -12.41
CA ARG A 69 2.84 -0.60 -11.96
C ARG A 69 4.12 0.08 -12.46
N PRO A 70 4.09 1.41 -12.65
CA PRO A 70 5.28 2.18 -12.99
C PRO A 70 6.45 1.90 -12.03
N LYS A 71 7.64 1.64 -12.59
CA LYS A 71 8.85 1.27 -11.82
C LYS A 71 9.23 2.28 -10.73
N LYS A 72 8.89 3.56 -10.92
CA LYS A 72 9.16 4.65 -9.97
C LYS A 72 8.66 4.36 -8.54
N TYR A 73 7.55 3.62 -8.40
CA TYR A 73 6.97 3.30 -7.09
C TYR A 73 7.77 2.21 -6.36
N LEU A 74 8.18 1.16 -7.08
CA LEU A 74 9.03 0.10 -6.52
C LEU A 74 10.42 0.66 -6.16
N GLU A 75 11.01 1.47 -7.04
CA GLU A 75 12.29 2.13 -6.79
C GLU A 75 12.23 3.05 -5.56
N PHE A 76 11.15 3.83 -5.42
CA PHE A 76 10.92 4.64 -4.22
C PHE A 76 10.84 3.79 -2.95
N TYR A 77 10.06 2.70 -2.99
CA TYR A 77 9.89 1.82 -1.84
C TYR A 77 11.22 1.18 -1.42
N LEU A 78 11.96 0.58 -2.36
CA LEU A 78 13.26 -0.06 -2.09
C LEU A 78 14.27 0.94 -1.54
N ARG A 79 14.42 2.11 -2.17
CA ARG A 79 15.33 3.16 -1.71
C ARG A 79 15.02 3.64 -0.31
N LYS A 80 13.72 3.74 0.05
CA LYS A 80 13.30 4.15 1.39
C LYS A 80 13.52 3.02 2.40
N ARG A 81 13.24 1.77 2.04
CA ARG A 81 13.47 0.58 2.89
C ARG A 81 14.94 0.38 3.23
N ASP A 82 15.86 0.52 2.27
CA ASP A 82 17.30 0.35 2.50
C ASP A 82 17.85 1.39 3.49
N LYS A 83 17.31 2.61 3.46
CA LYS A 83 17.64 3.64 4.46
C LYS A 83 17.23 3.27 5.88
N PHE A 84 16.17 2.47 6.05
CA PHE A 84 15.71 2.00 7.36
C PHE A 84 16.44 0.74 7.84
N VAL A 85 17.08 -0.03 6.95
CA VAL A 85 17.87 -1.22 7.31
C VAL A 85 19.29 -0.85 7.75
N THR A 86 19.77 0.34 7.39
CA THR A 86 21.14 0.80 7.66
C THR A 86 21.26 1.69 8.92
N LEU A 87 20.22 1.75 9.76
CA LEU A 87 20.16 2.48 11.04
C LEU A 87 19.90 1.50 12.19
#